data_AF-A0A1C3NSL3-F1
#
_entry.id   AF-A0A1C3NSL3-F1
#
_cell.length_a   1.000
_cell.length_b   1.000
_cell.length_c   1.000
_cell.angle_alpha   90.00
_cell.angle_beta   90.00
_cell.angle_gamma   90.00
#
_symmetry.space_group_name_H-M   'P 1'
#
loop_
_entity.id
_entity.type
_entity.pdbx_description
1 polymer ?
#
loop_
_entity_poly.entity_id
_entity_poly.type
_entity_poly.pdbx_seq_one_letter_code
_entity_poly.pdbx_strand_id
1 'polypeptide(L)'
;MSMDEMKEPVCQVSFDIDGKHVEALLWNWPFKDGDEVQTVVEPAPSGDYIGFAVLDPKDQVIVLYPHVSAGGKAHWKGVRKFAALVIGGLNILILAFFLAIYILVEDVEYKTAIVGALGGGAGILVIFGWISYNIGNRFTPFIEMAEPIFTLLGWKDVKNIDLRKTTKAKKKPTDPPAMGDSYFRY
;
A
#
# COMPACT_ATOMS: atom_id res chain seq x y z
N MET A 1 3.61 23.26 11.07
CA MET A 1 3.27 21.89 11.51
C MET A 1 4.41 21.45 12.40
N SER A 2 4.15 21.27 13.69
CA SER A 2 5.17 20.81 14.64
C SER A 2 5.32 19.29 14.51
N MET A 3 6.49 18.76 14.87
CA MET A 3 6.78 17.32 14.84
C MET A 3 5.84 16.46 15.71
N ASP A 4 5.05 17.06 16.60
CA ASP A 4 4.02 16.36 17.39
C ASP A 4 2.78 15.97 16.56
N GLU A 5 2.52 16.62 15.42
CA GLU A 5 1.44 16.23 14.48
C GLU A 5 1.83 15.05 13.57
N MET A 6 3.08 14.55 13.66
CA MET A 6 3.60 13.42 12.87
C MET A 6 3.71 12.11 13.66
N LYS A 7 3.06 11.99 14.82
CA LYS A 7 2.83 10.66 15.40
C LYS A 7 1.79 9.97 14.54
N GLU A 8 2.20 8.94 13.80
CA GLU A 8 1.24 8.00 13.21
C GLU A 8 0.26 7.59 14.32
N PRO A 9 -1.07 7.72 14.13
CA PRO A 9 -2.05 7.43 15.16
C PRO A 9 -2.22 5.91 15.29
N VAL A 10 -1.11 5.20 15.53
CA VAL A 10 -1.17 3.80 15.90
C VAL A 10 -1.80 3.75 17.29
N CYS A 11 -3.05 3.30 17.33
CA CYS A 11 -3.84 3.19 18.53
C CYS A 11 -3.68 1.78 19.10
N GLN A 12 -3.15 1.69 20.32
CA GLN A 12 -3.38 0.52 21.15
C GLN A 12 -4.79 0.64 21.73
N VAL A 13 -5.66 -0.32 21.40
CA VAL A 13 -7.06 -0.34 21.82
C VAL A 13 -7.35 -1.61 22.59
N SER A 14 -8.27 -1.49 23.54
CA SER A 14 -8.76 -2.58 24.39
C SER A 14 -10.27 -2.45 24.43
N PHE A 15 -10.99 -3.48 24.02
CA PHE A 15 -12.45 -3.48 23.92
C PHE A 15 -13.02 -4.88 24.10
N ASP A 16 -14.30 -4.94 24.48
CA ASP A 16 -15.03 -6.20 24.65
C ASP A 16 -16.04 -6.40 23.52
N ILE A 17 -16.09 -7.61 22.99
CA ILE A 17 -17.08 -8.03 21.99
C ILE A 17 -17.62 -9.41 22.34
N ASP A 18 -18.94 -9.56 22.40
CA ASP A 18 -19.60 -10.81 22.80
C ASP A 18 -19.07 -11.41 24.12
N GLY A 19 -18.71 -10.54 25.08
CA GLY A 19 -18.13 -10.94 26.37
C GLY A 19 -16.69 -11.47 26.31
N LYS A 20 -16.00 -11.28 25.18
CA LYS A 20 -14.59 -11.61 24.99
C LYS A 20 -13.75 -10.34 24.93
N HIS A 21 -12.68 -10.33 25.70
CA HIS A 21 -11.73 -9.23 25.73
C HIS A 21 -10.77 -9.28 24.55
N VAL A 22 -10.59 -8.15 23.87
CA VAL A 22 -9.70 -8.01 22.70
C VAL A 22 -8.75 -6.83 22.89
N GLU A 23 -7.46 -7.10 22.75
CA GLU A 23 -6.43 -6.08 22.62
C GLU A 23 -5.97 -5.99 21.16
N ALA A 24 -5.81 -4.79 20.62
CA ALA A 24 -5.36 -4.62 19.24
C ALA A 24 -4.44 -3.42 19.07
N LEU A 25 -3.48 -3.55 18.16
CA LEU A 25 -2.67 -2.43 17.67
C LEU A 25 -3.17 -2.07 16.26
N LEU A 26 -3.92 -0.99 16.16
CA LEU A 26 -4.62 -0.60 14.94
C LEU A 26 -4.10 0.75 14.45
N TRP A 27 -4.19 0.98 13.14
CA TRP A 27 -3.68 2.21 12.54
C TRP A 27 -4.51 3.46 12.85
N ASN A 28 -5.73 3.28 13.35
CA ASN A 28 -6.57 4.33 13.90
C ASN A 28 -7.69 3.69 14.73
N TRP A 29 -8.55 4.50 15.32
CA TRP A 29 -9.77 4.02 15.97
C TRP A 29 -10.97 4.91 15.64
N PRO A 30 -11.71 4.61 14.55
CA PRO A 30 -12.86 5.41 14.13
C PRO A 30 -14.18 5.06 14.84
N PHE A 31 -14.17 4.08 15.75
CA PHE A 31 -15.39 3.54 16.39
C PHE A 31 -15.65 4.15 17.77
N LYS A 32 -16.87 3.93 18.25
CA LYS A 32 -17.38 4.41 19.54
C LYS A 32 -18.10 3.29 20.28
N ASP A 33 -18.24 3.46 21.59
CA ASP A 33 -19.01 2.53 22.43
C ASP A 33 -20.46 2.44 21.93
N GLY A 34 -20.93 1.21 21.75
CA GLY A 34 -22.25 0.91 21.21
C GLY A 34 -22.29 0.68 19.70
N ASP A 35 -21.18 0.86 18.97
CA ASP A 35 -21.10 0.49 17.56
C ASP A 35 -21.13 -1.03 17.39
N GLU A 36 -21.92 -1.52 16.43
CA GLU A 36 -21.92 -2.93 16.04
C GLU A 36 -20.72 -3.20 15.12
N VAL A 37 -19.71 -3.89 15.65
CA VAL A 37 -18.48 -4.21 14.91
C VAL A 37 -18.26 -5.71 14.78
N GLN A 38 -17.49 -6.09 13.77
CA GLN A 38 -16.91 -7.43 13.65
C GLN A 38 -15.39 -7.30 13.72
N THR A 39 -14.73 -8.28 14.33
CA THR A 39 -13.27 -8.27 14.52
C THR A 39 -12.64 -9.57 14.04
N VAL A 40 -11.42 -9.47 13.52
CA VAL A 40 -10.56 -10.61 13.20
C VAL A 40 -9.51 -10.70 14.29
N VAL A 41 -9.49 -11.83 14.99
CA VAL A 41 -8.68 -12.05 16.18
C VAL A 41 -7.91 -13.37 16.14
N GLU A 42 -6.82 -13.43 16.89
CA GLU A 42 -6.09 -14.65 17.24
C GLU A 42 -6.13 -14.85 18.76
N PRO A 43 -6.36 -16.09 19.27
CA PRO A 43 -6.33 -16.35 20.71
C PRO A 43 -4.90 -16.19 21.27
N ALA A 44 -4.76 -15.44 22.36
CA ALA A 44 -3.51 -15.26 23.08
C ALA A 44 -3.29 -16.38 24.11
N PRO A 45 -2.03 -16.68 24.47
CA PRO A 45 -1.73 -17.65 25.54
C PRO A 45 -2.31 -17.28 26.92
N SER A 46 -2.61 -16.00 27.17
CA SER A 46 -3.22 -15.51 28.42
C SER A 46 -4.70 -15.87 28.56
N GLY A 47 -5.37 -16.27 27.47
CA GLY A 47 -6.82 -16.47 27.41
C GLY A 47 -7.58 -15.31 26.77
N ASP A 48 -6.91 -14.17 26.56
CA ASP A 48 -7.46 -13.00 25.84
C ASP A 48 -7.30 -13.15 24.32
N TYR A 49 -7.77 -12.18 23.55
CA TYR A 49 -7.67 -12.18 22.09
C TYR A 49 -6.85 -11.00 21.58
N ILE A 50 -6.04 -11.24 20.54
CA ILE A 50 -5.29 -10.20 19.83
C ILE A 50 -6.03 -9.88 18.53
N GLY A 51 -6.46 -8.63 18.36
CA GLY A 51 -7.16 -8.16 17.18
C GLY A 51 -6.23 -7.62 16.09
N PHE A 52 -6.55 -7.95 14.84
CA PHE A 52 -5.82 -7.51 13.64
C PHE A 52 -6.65 -6.64 12.70
N ALA A 53 -7.97 -6.74 12.77
CA ALA A 53 -8.87 -5.88 12.02
C ALA A 53 -10.20 -5.73 12.76
N VAL A 54 -10.77 -4.53 12.71
CA VAL A 54 -12.10 -4.23 13.23
C VAL A 54 -12.88 -3.51 12.13
N LEU A 55 -14.10 -3.94 11.86
CA LEU A 55 -14.97 -3.36 10.84
C LEU A 55 -16.38 -3.10 11.36
N ASP A 56 -16.97 -2.03 10.85
CA ASP A 56 -18.39 -1.75 10.94
C ASP A 56 -19.08 -2.28 9.66
N PRO A 57 -19.99 -3.28 9.77
CA PRO A 57 -20.74 -3.79 8.62
C PRO A 57 -21.75 -2.80 8.04
N LYS A 58 -22.30 -1.90 8.86
CA LYS A 58 -23.33 -0.92 8.49
C LYS A 58 -22.74 0.22 7.69
N ASP A 59 -21.67 0.83 8.20
CA ASP A 59 -21.00 1.94 7.51
C ASP A 59 -19.91 1.49 6.54
N GLN A 60 -19.63 0.18 6.46
CA GLN A 60 -18.61 -0.41 5.58
C GLN A 60 -17.23 0.22 5.77
N VAL A 61 -16.86 0.44 7.04
CA VAL A 61 -15.56 0.98 7.44
C VAL A 61 -14.76 -0.10 8.13
N ILE A 62 -13.49 -0.25 7.77
CA ILE A 62 -12.56 -1.20 8.36
C ILE A 62 -11.28 -0.49 8.77
N VAL A 63 -10.74 -0.85 9.92
CA VAL A 63 -9.38 -0.51 10.35
C VAL A 63 -8.61 -1.80 10.60
N LEU A 64 -7.32 -1.78 10.30
CA LEU A 64 -6.45 -2.95 10.40
C LEU A 64 -5.15 -2.59 11.10
N TYR A 65 -4.36 -3.62 11.41
CA TYR A 65 -2.96 -3.48 11.78
C TYR A 65 -2.21 -2.54 10.80
N PRO A 66 -1.24 -1.73 11.27
CA PRO A 66 -0.51 -0.80 10.43
C PRO A 66 0.07 -1.43 9.15
N HIS A 67 0.06 -0.66 8.07
CA HIS A 67 0.45 -1.01 6.70
C HIS A 67 -0.37 -2.10 5.99
N VAL A 68 -1.27 -2.80 6.67
CA VAL A 68 -2.18 -3.77 6.04
C VAL A 68 -3.26 -3.04 5.25
N SER A 69 -3.19 -3.12 3.92
CA SER A 69 -4.13 -2.41 3.04
C SER A 69 -4.42 -3.07 1.69
N ALA A 70 -3.65 -4.08 1.27
CA ALA A 70 -3.85 -4.71 -0.03
C ALA A 70 -3.37 -6.17 -0.05
N GLY A 71 -4.00 -6.98 -0.88
CA GLY A 71 -3.53 -8.33 -1.23
C GLY A 71 -2.36 -8.30 -2.20
N GLY A 72 -1.70 -9.45 -2.39
CA GLY A 72 -0.40 -9.49 -3.07
C GLY A 72 -0.44 -9.11 -4.55
N LYS A 73 -1.47 -9.54 -5.30
CA LYS A 73 -1.60 -9.16 -6.72
C LYS A 73 -1.87 -7.67 -6.88
N ALA A 74 -2.71 -7.09 -6.02
CA ALA A 74 -2.99 -5.67 -6.00
C ALA A 74 -1.72 -4.84 -5.73
N HIS A 75 -0.99 -5.18 -4.66
CA HIS A 75 0.26 -4.53 -4.30
C HIS A 75 1.28 -4.57 -5.45
N TRP A 76 1.59 -5.77 -5.96
CA TRP A 76 2.58 -5.93 -7.04
C TRP A 76 2.14 -5.34 -8.37
N LYS A 77 0.83 -5.19 -8.62
CA LYS A 77 0.33 -4.42 -9.78
C LYS A 77 0.61 -2.93 -9.60
N GLY A 78 0.41 -2.40 -8.40
CA GLY A 78 0.78 -1.03 -8.04
C GLY A 78 2.27 -0.77 -8.23
N VAL A 79 3.11 -1.60 -7.60
CA VAL A 79 4.59 -1.50 -7.71
C VAL A 79 5.05 -1.52 -9.15
N ARG A 80 4.60 -2.49 -9.97
CA ARG A 80 4.97 -2.57 -11.39
C ARG A 80 4.51 -1.37 -12.20
N LYS A 81 3.31 -0.85 -11.92
CA LYS A 81 2.80 0.35 -12.62
C LYS A 81 3.67 1.56 -12.33
N PHE A 82 3.99 1.83 -11.07
CA PHE A 82 4.86 2.95 -10.70
C PHE A 82 6.28 2.77 -11.22
N ALA A 83 6.85 1.57 -11.11
CA ALA A 83 8.15 1.25 -11.66
C ALA A 83 8.20 1.51 -13.17
N ALA A 84 7.20 1.05 -13.93
CA ALA A 84 7.11 1.26 -15.38
C ALA A 84 7.03 2.75 -15.75
N LEU A 85 6.29 3.55 -14.98
CA LEU A 85 6.20 5.00 -15.21
C LEU A 85 7.54 5.70 -14.99
N VAL A 86 8.22 5.40 -13.88
CA VAL A 86 9.52 6.01 -13.56
C VAL A 86 10.59 5.57 -14.56
N ILE A 87 10.72 4.26 -14.79
CA ILE A 87 11.67 3.69 -15.74
C ILE A 87 11.41 4.24 -17.14
N GLY A 88 10.15 4.23 -17.59
CA GLY A 88 9.77 4.75 -18.90
C GLY A 88 10.11 6.24 -19.05
N GLY A 89 9.76 7.05 -18.05
CA GLY A 89 10.09 8.47 -18.04
C GLY A 89 11.60 8.74 -18.13
N LEU A 90 12.40 8.06 -17.32
CA LEU A 90 13.86 8.20 -17.36
C LEU A 90 14.47 7.69 -18.67
N ASN A 91 13.93 6.63 -19.26
CA ASN A 91 14.37 6.13 -20.56
C ASN A 91 14.07 7.13 -21.70
N ILE A 92 12.92 7.80 -21.66
CA ILE A 92 12.60 8.88 -22.61
C ILE A 92 13.61 10.02 -22.48
N LEU A 93 14.00 10.39 -21.25
CA LEU A 93 15.01 11.43 -21.02
C LEU A 93 16.40 11.02 -21.55
N ILE A 94 16.83 9.77 -21.32
CA ILE A 94 18.09 9.26 -21.89
C ILE A 94 18.04 9.28 -23.42
N LEU A 95 16.94 8.82 -24.01
CA LEU A 95 16.78 8.83 -25.46
C LEU A 95 16.86 10.26 -26.02
N ALA A 96 16.15 11.21 -25.40
CA ALA A 96 16.18 12.61 -25.80
C ALA A 96 17.59 13.21 -25.64
N PHE A 97 18.30 12.87 -24.57
CA PHE A 97 19.65 13.32 -24.31
C PHE A 97 20.64 12.84 -25.40
N PHE A 98 20.64 11.55 -25.72
CA PHE A 98 21.51 11.02 -26.78
C PHE A 98 21.11 11.48 -28.18
N LEU A 99 19.81 11.70 -28.43
CA LEU A 99 19.34 12.32 -29.66
C LEU A 99 19.84 13.77 -29.79
N ALA A 100 19.79 14.54 -28.71
CA ALA A 100 20.31 15.90 -28.69
C ALA A 100 21.83 15.93 -28.91
N ILE A 101 22.59 15.02 -28.31
CA ILE A 101 24.04 14.89 -28.57
C ILE A 101 24.29 14.63 -30.06
N TYR A 102 23.57 13.68 -30.67
CA TYR A 102 23.74 13.36 -32.08
C TYR A 102 23.44 14.53 -33.03
N ILE A 103 22.46 15.38 -32.69
CA ILE A 103 22.06 16.52 -33.52
C ILE A 103 22.97 17.74 -33.30
N LEU A 104 23.40 17.98 -32.05
CA LEU A 104 24.04 19.24 -31.66
C LEU A 104 25.56 19.17 -31.60
N VAL A 105 26.14 17.97 -31.52
CA VAL A 105 27.59 17.77 -31.43
C VAL A 105 28.09 17.23 -32.77
N GLU A 106 29.00 17.99 -33.39
CA GLU A 106 29.68 17.57 -34.62
C GLU A 106 30.51 16.30 -34.37
N ASP A 107 30.65 15.47 -35.40
CA ASP A 107 31.43 14.21 -35.39
C ASP A 107 30.93 13.07 -34.47
N VAL A 108 29.69 13.14 -33.97
CA VAL A 108 29.08 12.00 -33.26
C VAL A 108 28.52 10.97 -34.24
N GLU A 109 29.10 9.77 -34.24
CA GLU A 109 28.55 8.65 -34.99
C GLU A 109 27.17 8.22 -34.47
N TYR A 110 26.24 7.98 -35.39
CA TYR A 110 24.91 7.45 -35.08
C TYR A 110 24.95 6.17 -34.23
N LYS A 111 25.92 5.28 -34.51
CA LYS A 111 26.13 4.04 -33.75
C LYS A 111 26.45 4.33 -32.28
N THR A 112 27.32 5.30 -32.01
CA THR A 112 27.70 5.69 -30.65
C THR A 112 26.51 6.26 -29.88
N ALA A 113 25.69 7.10 -30.53
CA ALA A 113 24.48 7.65 -29.92
C ALA A 113 23.47 6.54 -29.55
N ILE A 114 23.23 5.56 -30.44
CA ILE A 114 22.33 4.44 -30.15
C ILE A 114 22.89 3.55 -29.03
N VAL A 115 24.17 3.17 -29.10
CA VAL A 115 24.79 2.29 -28.10
C VAL A 115 24.74 2.97 -26.73
N GLY A 116 25.00 4.27 -26.67
CA GLY A 116 24.86 5.07 -25.46
C GLY A 116 23.42 5.08 -24.93
N ALA A 117 22.43 5.33 -25.79
CA ALA A 117 21.01 5.34 -25.41
C ALA A 117 20.53 3.98 -24.90
N LEU A 118 20.87 2.89 -25.60
CA LEU A 118 20.51 1.52 -25.21
C LEU A 118 21.23 1.09 -23.94
N GLY A 119 22.52 1.38 -23.82
CA GLY A 119 23.31 1.07 -22.63
C GLY A 119 22.81 1.82 -21.40
N GLY A 120 22.56 3.13 -21.55
CA GLY A 120 21.98 3.95 -20.49
C GLY A 120 20.58 3.48 -20.10
N GLY A 121 19.73 3.19 -21.08
CA GLY A 121 18.37 2.69 -20.86
C GLY A 121 18.35 1.33 -20.15
N ALA A 122 19.22 0.39 -20.55
CA ALA A 122 19.42 -0.88 -19.88
C ALA A 122 19.90 -0.69 -18.44
N GLY A 123 20.82 0.25 -18.21
CA GLY A 123 21.28 0.62 -16.86
C GLY A 123 20.14 1.10 -15.97
N ILE A 124 19.28 2.00 -16.47
CA ILE A 124 18.07 2.45 -15.75
C ILE A 124 17.17 1.26 -15.42
N LEU A 125 16.88 0.40 -16.41
CA LEU A 125 16.00 -0.75 -16.24
C LEU A 125 16.48 -1.66 -15.11
N VAL A 126 17.77 -1.98 -15.09
CA VAL A 126 18.36 -2.84 -14.05
C VAL A 126 18.33 -2.15 -12.68
N ILE A 127 18.81 -0.92 -12.57
CA ILE A 127 18.93 -0.21 -11.30
C ILE A 127 17.55 0.04 -10.69
N PHE A 128 16.64 0.66 -11.45
CA PHE A 128 15.31 1.01 -10.93
C PHE A 128 14.38 -0.20 -10.84
N GLY A 129 14.57 -1.22 -11.68
CA GLY A 129 13.89 -2.51 -11.53
C GLY A 129 14.25 -3.18 -10.21
N TRP A 130 15.55 -3.22 -9.87
CA TRP A 130 16.05 -3.74 -8.60
C TRP A 130 15.53 -2.92 -7.41
N ILE A 131 15.59 -1.59 -7.46
CA ILE A 131 15.08 -0.73 -6.38
C ILE A 131 13.58 -0.95 -6.17
N SER A 132 12.80 -0.97 -7.26
CA SER A 132 11.34 -1.16 -7.19
C SER A 132 10.98 -2.51 -6.58
N TYR A 133 11.69 -3.56 -6.97
CA TYR A 133 11.52 -4.90 -6.39
C TYR A 133 11.83 -4.91 -4.89
N ASN A 134 12.96 -4.32 -4.47
CA ASN A 134 13.34 -4.27 -3.06
C ASN A 134 12.33 -3.50 -2.21
N ILE A 135 11.88 -2.33 -2.67
CA ILE A 135 10.87 -1.54 -1.96
C ILE A 135 9.55 -2.31 -1.91
N GLY A 136 9.13 -2.91 -3.03
CA GLY A 136 7.90 -3.72 -3.09
C GLY A 136 7.93 -4.89 -2.11
N ASN A 137 9.08 -5.57 -2.00
CA ASN A 137 9.26 -6.74 -1.14
C ASN A 137 9.28 -6.40 0.36
N ARG A 138 9.57 -5.15 0.75
CA ARG A 138 9.49 -4.73 2.17
C ARG A 138 8.09 -4.83 2.73
N PHE A 139 7.06 -4.79 1.88
CA PHE A 139 5.66 -4.86 2.29
C PHE A 139 5.10 -6.29 2.28
N THR A 140 5.90 -7.31 1.94
CA THR A 140 5.47 -8.71 1.92
C THR A 140 4.84 -9.18 3.23
N PRO A 141 5.37 -8.86 4.43
CA PRO A 141 4.72 -9.28 5.68
C PRO A 141 3.29 -8.74 5.85
N PHE A 142 3.03 -7.51 5.41
CA PHE A 142 1.69 -6.92 5.48
C PHE A 142 0.72 -7.54 4.47
N ILE A 143 1.23 -7.97 3.32
CA ILE A 143 0.45 -8.72 2.31
C ILE A 143 0.07 -10.10 2.86
N GLU A 144 1.03 -10.79 3.46
CA GLU A 144 0.84 -12.11 4.07
C GLU A 144 -0.14 -12.05 5.25
N MET A 145 -0.23 -10.91 5.93
CA MET A 145 -1.25 -10.64 6.96
C MET A 145 -2.61 -10.26 6.36
N ALA A 146 -2.65 -9.47 5.28
CA ALA A 146 -3.89 -8.99 4.67
C ALA A 146 -4.76 -10.13 4.12
N GLU A 147 -4.16 -11.08 3.41
CA GLU A 147 -4.91 -12.13 2.71
C GLU A 147 -5.70 -13.06 3.66
N PRO A 148 -5.12 -13.56 4.77
CA PRO A 148 -5.87 -14.29 5.80
C PRO A 148 -6.97 -13.46 6.46
N ILE A 149 -6.69 -12.19 6.80
CA ILE A 149 -7.72 -11.30 7.37
C ILE A 149 -8.90 -11.19 6.41
N PHE A 150 -8.67 -10.84 5.15
CA PHE A 150 -9.73 -10.73 4.14
C PHE A 150 -10.48 -12.05 3.93
N THR A 151 -9.77 -13.18 4.04
CA THR A 151 -10.37 -14.51 3.92
C THR A 151 -11.30 -14.81 5.09
N LEU A 152 -10.88 -14.51 6.33
CA LEU A 152 -11.69 -14.67 7.53
C LEU A 152 -12.92 -13.77 7.53
N LEU A 153 -12.82 -12.59 6.91
CA LEU A 153 -13.96 -11.71 6.64
C LEU A 153 -14.92 -12.21 5.55
N GLY A 154 -14.62 -13.36 4.93
CA GLY A 154 -15.43 -13.96 3.89
C GLY A 154 -15.35 -13.23 2.54
N TRP A 155 -14.34 -12.37 2.33
CA TRP A 155 -14.18 -11.63 1.09
C TRP A 155 -13.64 -12.54 -0.02
N LYS A 156 -14.09 -12.30 -1.26
CA LYS A 156 -13.65 -13.05 -2.44
C LYS A 156 -12.49 -12.33 -3.13
N ASP A 157 -11.66 -13.10 -3.84
CA ASP A 157 -10.54 -12.59 -4.63
C ASP A 157 -9.53 -11.73 -3.81
N VAL A 158 -9.22 -12.19 -2.60
CA VAL A 158 -8.41 -11.47 -1.58
C VAL A 158 -7.09 -10.92 -2.11
N LYS A 159 -6.44 -11.63 -3.04
CA LYS A 159 -5.15 -11.22 -3.63
C LYS A 159 -5.26 -9.93 -4.45
N ASN A 160 -6.43 -9.64 -5.00
CA ASN A 160 -6.69 -8.45 -5.83
C ASN A 160 -7.33 -7.29 -5.06
N ILE A 161 -7.59 -7.44 -3.77
CA ILE A 161 -8.16 -6.39 -2.94
C ILE A 161 -7.12 -5.29 -2.71
N ASP A 162 -7.56 -4.05 -2.90
CA ASP A 162 -6.79 -2.83 -2.63
C ASP A 162 -7.71 -1.85 -1.90
N LEU A 163 -7.58 -1.78 -0.57
CA LEU A 163 -8.46 -0.96 0.26
C LEU A 163 -8.30 0.52 0.00
N ARG A 164 -7.09 1.00 -0.34
CA ARG A 164 -6.85 2.41 -0.70
C ARG A 164 -7.59 2.76 -1.98
N LYS A 165 -7.52 1.89 -2.98
CA LYS A 165 -8.24 2.08 -4.25
C LYS A 165 -9.75 2.00 -4.06
N THR A 166 -10.26 1.02 -3.30
CA THR A 166 -11.69 0.87 -3.01
C THR A 166 -12.21 2.08 -2.24
N THR A 167 -11.49 2.54 -1.22
CA THR A 167 -11.85 3.72 -0.44
C THR A 167 -11.93 4.95 -1.32
N LYS A 168 -10.95 5.16 -2.20
CA LYS A 168 -10.97 6.28 -3.15
C LYS A 168 -12.18 6.25 -4.07
N ALA A 169 -12.60 5.06 -4.52
CA ALA A 169 -13.77 4.90 -5.38
C ALA A 169 -15.10 5.12 -4.62
N LYS A 170 -15.15 4.80 -3.33
CA LYS A 170 -16.34 4.91 -2.47
C LYS A 170 -16.37 6.17 -1.60
N LYS A 171 -15.44 7.11 -1.80
CA LYS A 171 -15.25 8.29 -0.94
C LYS A 171 -16.51 9.18 -0.94
N LYS A 172 -17.00 9.51 0.25
CA LYS A 172 -18.13 10.43 0.46
C LYS A 172 -17.61 11.85 0.75
N PRO A 173 -18.38 12.91 0.42
CA PRO A 173 -18.00 14.28 0.75
C PRO A 173 -17.84 14.54 2.26
N THR A 174 -18.53 13.76 3.09
CA THR A 174 -18.48 13.82 4.55
C THR A 174 -17.35 12.98 5.15
N ASP A 175 -16.59 12.24 4.32
CA ASP A 175 -15.53 11.40 4.82
C ASP A 175 -14.37 12.27 5.35
N PRO A 176 -13.88 12.01 6.57
CA PRO A 176 -12.76 12.74 7.15
C PRO A 176 -11.46 12.52 6.37
N PRO A 177 -10.46 13.41 6.51
CA PRO A 177 -9.19 13.29 5.79
C PRO A 177 -8.45 11.97 6.01
N ALA A 178 -8.61 11.34 7.19
CA ALA A 178 -7.96 10.09 7.55
C ALA A 178 -8.51 8.84 6.81
N MET A 179 -9.68 8.96 6.17
CA MET A 179 -10.33 7.90 5.39
C MET A 179 -9.55 7.61 4.10
N GLY A 180 -9.06 6.38 3.97
CA GLY A 180 -8.21 5.91 2.87
C GLY A 180 -6.72 5.88 3.20
N ASP A 181 -6.33 6.37 4.37
CA ASP A 181 -4.95 6.39 4.84
C ASP A 181 -4.71 5.49 6.04
N SER A 182 -5.54 5.64 7.08
CA SER A 182 -5.39 4.93 8.37
C SER A 182 -6.59 4.04 8.72
N TYR A 183 -7.70 4.18 8.00
CA TYR A 183 -8.84 3.26 7.95
C TYR A 183 -9.50 3.40 6.59
N PHE A 184 -10.29 2.40 6.21
CA PHE A 184 -10.70 2.20 4.83
C PHE A 184 -12.19 1.95 4.71
N ARG A 185 -12.72 2.31 3.54
CA ARG A 185 -14.07 1.95 3.12
C ARG A 185 -13.98 0.77 2.16
N TYR A 186 -14.73 -0.30 2.43
CA TYR A 186 -14.68 -1.56 1.67
C TYR A 186 -15.96 -1.87 0.92
#